data_AF-A0A813F4U1-F1
#
_entry.id   AF-A0A813F4U1-F1
#
_cell.length_a   1.000
_cell.length_b   1.000
_cell.length_c   1.000
_cell.angle_alpha   90.00
_cell.angle_beta   90.00
_cell.angle_gamma   90.00
#
_symmetry.space_group_name_H-M   'P 1'
#
loop_
_entity.id
_entity.type
_entity.pdbx_description
1 polymer ?
#
loop_
_entity_poly.entity_id
_entity_poly.type
_entity_poly.pdbx_seq_one_letter_code
_entity_poly.pdbx_strand_id
1 'polypeptide(L)'
;MADEERRIHNCDQRSPVLEFCHEALAKSVKLEQCGATSPGFVAGTSSVAWPIATLMARYLCSRPELVRGRSVVELGAGVGIVGSAAAALQVARRVILTDWEGALPLLERNRERLAEDSVEIHVGKLEWGCEEDQAALLKGNDGGFDLILASDVIIAGFYTDRLAASIVALAKRHPDTTVLIGFEFREELH
;
A
#
# COMPACT_ATOMS: atom_id res chain seq x y z
N MET A 1 25.08 -14.26 8.49
CA MET A 1 24.53 -15.49 9.12
C MET A 1 23.46 -15.18 10.16
N ALA A 2 23.62 -14.21 11.07
CA ALA A 2 22.57 -13.88 12.06
C ALA A 2 21.35 -13.10 11.51
N ASP A 3 21.42 -12.63 10.27
CA ASP A 3 20.44 -11.71 9.66
C ASP A 3 19.33 -12.45 8.87
N GLU A 4 19.63 -13.63 8.31
CA GLU A 4 18.65 -14.44 7.56
C GLU A 4 17.63 -15.12 8.49
N GLU A 5 18.01 -15.50 9.71
CA GLU A 5 17.14 -16.15 10.70
C GLU A 5 16.05 -15.23 11.29
N ARG A 6 16.10 -13.92 10.98
CA ARG A 6 15.12 -12.93 11.44
C ARG A 6 14.02 -12.65 10.42
N ARG A 7 14.19 -13.12 9.18
CA ARG A 7 13.30 -12.79 8.07
C ARG A 7 12.18 -13.81 7.98
N ILE A 8 10.94 -13.34 8.06
CA ILE A 8 9.75 -14.13 7.79
C ILE A 8 9.39 -13.82 6.33
N HIS A 9 9.34 -14.86 5.48
CA HIS A 9 9.16 -14.73 4.03
C HIS A 9 10.18 -13.78 3.33
N ASN A 10 11.44 -13.75 3.75
CA ASN A 10 12.49 -12.81 3.26
C ASN A 10 12.30 -11.32 3.61
N CYS A 11 11.31 -10.98 4.46
CA CYS A 11 11.14 -9.65 5.04
C CYS A 11 11.46 -9.68 6.54
N ASP A 12 12.20 -8.69 7.05
CA ASP A 12 12.32 -8.53 8.50
C ASP A 12 11.02 -7.91 9.02
N GLN A 13 10.12 -8.78 9.49
CA GLN A 13 8.86 -8.39 10.12
C GLN A 13 9.00 -8.21 11.63
N ARG A 14 10.18 -8.46 12.22
CA ARG A 14 10.44 -8.31 13.66
C ARG A 14 10.93 -6.91 14.02
N SER A 15 11.65 -6.26 13.09
CA SER A 15 12.04 -4.86 13.24
C SER A 15 10.80 -3.98 13.41
N PRO A 16 10.79 -3.02 14.36
CA PRO A 16 9.69 -2.05 14.50
C PRO A 16 9.66 -1.02 13.35
N VAL A 17 10.71 -0.99 12.52
CA VAL A 17 10.83 -0.09 11.37
C VAL A 17 11.19 -0.90 10.13
N LEU A 18 10.39 -0.75 9.09
CA LEU A 18 10.71 -1.13 7.73
C LEU A 18 11.48 0.01 7.06
N GLU A 19 12.69 -0.26 6.60
CA GLU A 19 13.47 0.67 5.78
C GLU A 19 13.56 0.15 4.34
N PHE A 20 13.12 0.98 3.40
CA PHE A 20 13.14 0.69 1.98
C PHE A 20 14.06 1.65 1.23
N CYS A 21 15.03 1.08 0.53
CA CYS A 21 16.02 1.82 -0.25
C CYS A 21 15.95 1.44 -1.73
N HIS A 22 15.99 2.46 -2.59
CA HIS A 22 16.08 2.34 -4.03
C HIS A 22 16.83 3.53 -4.62
N GLU A 23 17.64 3.32 -5.66
CA GLU A 23 18.48 4.37 -6.28
C GLU A 23 17.69 5.54 -6.88
N ALA A 24 16.45 5.28 -7.31
CA ALA A 24 15.53 6.29 -7.83
C ALA A 24 14.95 7.23 -6.74
N LEU A 25 15.18 6.93 -5.45
CA LEU A 25 14.65 7.72 -4.35
C LEU A 25 15.74 8.62 -3.77
N ALA A 26 15.40 9.88 -3.47
CA ALA A 26 16.33 10.82 -2.84
C ALA A 26 16.69 10.41 -1.39
N LYS A 27 15.76 9.73 -0.72
CA LYS A 27 15.90 9.21 0.65
C LYS A 27 15.25 7.85 0.75
N SER A 28 15.72 7.05 1.72
CA SER A 28 15.03 5.80 2.10
C SER A 28 13.64 6.09 2.65
N VAL A 29 12.65 5.26 2.30
CA VAL A 29 11.33 5.28 2.92
C VAL A 29 11.38 4.48 4.22
N LYS A 30 11.05 5.10 5.35
CA LYS A 30 11.06 4.47 6.68
C LYS A 30 9.66 4.46 7.26
N LEU A 31 9.14 3.27 7.56
CA LEU A 31 7.78 3.08 8.05
C LEU A 31 7.80 2.28 9.34
N GLU A 32 6.98 2.65 10.30
CA GLU A 32 6.68 1.83 11.46
C GLU A 32 5.92 0.57 11.01
N GLN A 33 6.27 -0.56 11.61
CA GLN A 33 5.52 -1.81 11.51
C GLN A 33 5.49 -2.49 12.88
N CYS A 34 4.44 -3.26 13.14
CA CYS A 34 4.25 -3.99 14.38
C CYS A 34 4.30 -5.49 14.10
N GLY A 35 5.49 -6.08 14.21
CA GLY A 35 5.68 -7.54 14.12
C GLY A 35 5.02 -8.32 15.25
N ALA A 36 4.91 -9.65 15.11
CA ALA A 36 4.23 -10.53 16.07
C ALA A 36 4.66 -10.41 17.55
N THR A 37 5.84 -9.85 17.82
CA THR A 37 6.36 -9.61 19.18
C THR A 37 6.12 -8.18 19.69
N SER A 38 5.54 -7.30 18.88
CA SER A 38 5.20 -5.93 19.24
C SER A 38 3.95 -5.89 20.11
N PRO A 39 3.89 -5.07 21.18
CA PRO A 39 2.65 -4.81 21.92
C PRO A 39 1.52 -4.24 21.05
N GLY A 40 1.86 -3.62 19.91
CA GLY A 40 0.91 -3.10 18.93
C GLY A 40 0.53 -4.08 17.83
N PHE A 41 0.99 -5.33 17.88
CA PHE A 41 0.60 -6.35 16.90
C PHE A 41 -0.86 -6.72 17.07
N VAL A 42 -1.56 -6.79 15.94
CA VAL A 42 -2.92 -7.33 15.88
C VAL A 42 -2.93 -8.43 14.83
N ALA A 43 -3.25 -9.65 15.25
CA ALA A 43 -3.26 -10.81 14.36
C ALA A 43 -4.26 -10.61 13.21
N GLY A 44 -3.86 -10.99 11.99
CA GLY A 44 -4.71 -10.84 10.80
C GLY A 44 -4.90 -9.39 10.33
N THR A 45 -4.04 -8.47 10.75
CA THR A 45 -4.14 -7.05 10.37
C THR A 45 -2.97 -6.55 9.52
N SER A 46 -3.19 -5.39 8.92
CA SER A 46 -2.30 -4.47 8.19
C SER A 46 -1.06 -3.98 8.95
N SER A 47 -0.51 -4.73 9.90
CA SER A 47 0.52 -4.28 10.83
C SER A 47 1.97 -4.57 10.41
N VAL A 48 2.19 -5.43 9.40
CA VAL A 48 3.52 -5.75 8.85
C VAL A 48 3.54 -5.68 7.33
N ALA A 49 4.71 -5.40 6.75
CA ALA A 49 4.88 -5.52 5.32
C ALA A 49 5.05 -6.98 4.88
N TRP A 50 4.30 -7.36 3.86
CA TRP A 50 4.45 -8.63 3.16
C TRP A 50 5.46 -8.51 2.02
N PRO A 51 6.12 -9.61 1.61
CA PRO A 51 7.23 -9.56 0.64
C PRO A 51 6.84 -8.94 -0.70
N ILE A 52 5.63 -9.25 -1.17
CA ILE A 52 5.08 -8.71 -2.41
C ILE A 52 5.01 -7.18 -2.39
N ALA A 53 4.71 -6.57 -1.23
CA ALA A 53 4.65 -5.11 -1.12
C ALA A 53 6.03 -4.47 -1.37
N THR A 54 7.09 -5.07 -0.85
CA THR A 54 8.46 -4.58 -1.09
C THR A 54 8.88 -4.79 -2.54
N LEU A 55 8.52 -5.91 -3.16
CA LEU A 55 8.79 -6.18 -4.58
C LEU A 55 8.03 -5.20 -5.50
N MET A 56 6.76 -4.95 -5.21
CA MET A 56 5.94 -4.00 -5.94
C MET A 56 6.44 -2.56 -5.79
N ALA A 57 6.89 -2.17 -4.60
CA ALA A 57 7.57 -0.89 -4.38
C ALA A 57 8.83 -0.76 -5.26
N ARG A 58 9.70 -1.78 -5.32
CA ARG A 58 10.86 -1.79 -6.24
C ARG A 58 10.44 -1.67 -7.70
N TYR A 59 9.39 -2.39 -8.09
CA TYR A 59 8.87 -2.36 -9.46
C TYR A 59 8.43 -0.96 -9.87
N LEU A 60 7.72 -0.23 -9.00
CA LEU A 60 7.32 1.16 -9.24
C LEU A 60 8.53 2.11 -9.29
N CYS A 61 9.49 1.96 -8.37
CA CYS A 61 10.70 2.79 -8.39
C CYS A 61 11.59 2.55 -9.62
N SER A 62 11.57 1.34 -10.18
CA SER A 62 12.24 1.02 -11.46
C SER A 62 11.48 1.55 -12.68
N ARG A 63 10.23 2.01 -12.50
CA ARG A 63 9.31 2.46 -13.56
C ARG A 63 8.54 3.72 -13.15
N PRO A 64 9.23 4.84 -12.87
CA PRO A 64 8.59 6.07 -12.40
C PRO A 64 7.57 6.64 -13.40
N GLU A 65 7.64 6.28 -14.67
CA GLU A 65 6.64 6.61 -15.69
C GLU A 65 5.24 6.06 -15.37
N LEU A 66 5.13 4.98 -14.59
CA LEU A 66 3.85 4.43 -14.17
C LEU A 66 3.10 5.35 -13.20
N VAL A 67 3.81 6.17 -12.42
CA VAL A 67 3.23 7.07 -11.41
C VAL A 67 3.25 8.53 -11.85
N ARG A 68 4.09 8.91 -12.81
CA ARG A 68 4.29 10.30 -13.23
C ARG A 68 2.98 10.98 -13.65
N GLY A 69 2.65 12.08 -12.97
CA GLY A 69 1.46 12.90 -13.23
C GLY A 69 0.12 12.23 -12.88
N ARG A 70 0.12 11.01 -12.33
CA ARG A 70 -1.09 10.22 -12.05
C ARG A 70 -1.63 10.49 -10.65
N SER A 71 -2.95 10.43 -10.48
CA SER A 71 -3.53 10.18 -9.15
C SER A 71 -3.54 8.68 -8.86
N VAL A 72 -2.98 8.33 -7.71
CA VAL A 72 -2.75 6.96 -7.27
C VAL A 72 -3.56 6.67 -6.01
N VAL A 73 -4.21 5.50 -5.96
CA VAL A 73 -4.79 4.95 -4.74
C VAL A 73 -4.23 3.56 -4.49
N GLU A 74 -3.91 3.25 -3.24
CA GLU A 74 -3.55 1.91 -2.80
C GLU A 74 -4.68 1.32 -1.96
N LEU A 75 -5.15 0.13 -2.30
CA LEU A 75 -6.19 -0.61 -1.60
C LEU A 75 -5.54 -1.66 -0.69
N GLY A 76 -5.91 -1.68 0.59
CA GLY A 76 -5.30 -2.60 1.57
C GLY A 76 -3.83 -2.26 1.79
N ALA A 77 -3.55 -0.97 2.03
CA ALA A 77 -2.19 -0.44 2.05
C ALA A 77 -1.30 -1.05 3.14
N GLY A 78 -1.86 -1.64 4.19
CA GLY A 78 -1.05 -2.28 5.21
C GLY A 78 -0.26 -1.24 6.01
N VAL A 79 1.05 -1.45 6.03
CA VAL A 79 2.04 -0.48 6.52
C VAL A 79 2.20 0.74 5.59
N GLY A 80 1.77 0.62 4.33
CA GLY A 80 1.75 1.70 3.33
C GLY A 80 2.95 1.74 2.39
N ILE A 81 3.77 0.68 2.33
CA ILE A 81 5.08 0.75 1.64
C ILE A 81 4.97 1.01 0.14
N VAL A 82 3.98 0.46 -0.56
CA VAL A 82 3.90 0.57 -2.02
C VAL A 82 3.55 1.99 -2.44
N GLY A 83 2.48 2.55 -1.88
CA GLY A 83 2.10 3.93 -2.14
C GLY A 83 3.10 4.93 -1.56
N SER A 84 3.75 4.63 -0.44
CA SER A 84 4.84 5.49 0.09
C SER A 84 6.03 5.55 -0.87
N ALA A 85 6.42 4.43 -1.48
CA ALA A 85 7.45 4.41 -2.52
C ALA A 85 7.01 5.19 -3.77
N ALA A 86 5.73 5.08 -4.17
CA ALA A 86 5.18 5.86 -5.27
C ALA A 86 5.21 7.38 -4.99
N ALA A 87 4.88 7.80 -3.77
CA ALA A 87 4.92 9.19 -3.33
C ALA A 87 6.36 9.72 -3.22
N ALA A 88 7.28 8.90 -2.70
CA ALA A 88 8.69 9.27 -2.53
C ALA A 88 9.43 9.48 -3.86
N LEU A 89 8.90 9.01 -4.99
CA LEU A 89 9.42 9.35 -6.32
C LEU A 89 9.14 10.82 -6.70
N GLN A 90 8.24 11.52 -5.99
CA GLN A 90 7.89 12.93 -6.18
C GLN A 90 7.53 13.32 -7.63
N VAL A 91 6.97 12.38 -8.38
CA VAL A 91 6.48 12.61 -9.76
C VAL A 91 4.99 12.35 -9.90
N ALA A 92 4.34 11.76 -8.90
CA ALA A 92 2.89 11.55 -8.89
C ALA A 92 2.14 12.87 -8.66
N ARG A 93 0.91 12.98 -9.19
CA ARG A 93 0.04 14.13 -8.91
C ARG A 93 -0.51 14.06 -7.49
N ARG A 94 -0.87 12.86 -7.05
CA ARG A 94 -1.45 12.59 -5.73
C ARG A 94 -1.33 11.11 -5.40
N VAL A 95 -1.08 10.78 -4.15
CA VAL A 95 -1.11 9.39 -3.65
C VAL A 95 -2.00 9.31 -2.41
N ILE A 96 -2.92 8.35 -2.40
CA ILE A 96 -3.81 8.06 -1.26
C ILE A 96 -3.63 6.60 -0.85
N LEU A 97 -3.25 6.38 0.40
CA LEU A 97 -3.21 5.06 1.03
C LEU A 97 -4.57 4.76 1.64
N THR A 98 -5.14 3.60 1.34
CA THR A 98 -6.45 3.22 1.88
C THR A 98 -6.45 1.82 2.47
N ASP A 99 -7.18 1.69 3.56
CA ASP A 99 -7.34 0.43 4.28
C ASP A 99 -8.57 0.52 5.21
N TRP A 100 -8.93 -0.58 5.88
CA TRP A 100 -10.05 -0.61 6.83
C TRP A 100 -9.74 0.20 8.11
N GLU A 101 -10.77 0.50 8.90
CA GLU A 101 -10.71 1.41 10.06
C GLU A 101 -9.53 1.10 11.02
N GLY A 102 -9.28 -0.16 11.32
CA GLY A 102 -8.26 -0.57 12.28
C GLY A 102 -6.81 -0.37 11.80
N ALA A 103 -6.59 -0.20 10.50
CA ALA A 103 -5.27 0.05 9.93
C ALA A 103 -4.90 1.55 9.91
N LEU A 104 -5.90 2.44 9.94
CA LEU A 104 -5.70 3.89 9.82
C LEU A 104 -4.74 4.47 10.86
N PRO A 105 -4.77 4.07 12.15
CA PRO A 105 -3.84 4.62 13.13
C PRO A 105 -2.37 4.39 12.80
N LEU A 106 -2.02 3.23 12.21
CA LEU A 106 -0.64 2.95 11.79
C LEU A 106 -0.27 3.72 10.52
N LEU A 107 -1.17 3.74 9.54
CA LEU A 107 -0.98 4.51 8.29
C LEU A 107 -0.79 6.00 8.56
N GLU A 108 -1.54 6.58 9.49
CA GLU A 108 -1.40 8.00 9.86
C GLU A 108 -0.05 8.30 10.50
N ARG A 109 0.44 7.46 11.43
CA ARG A 109 1.80 7.61 12.00
C ARG A 109 2.88 7.52 10.92
N ASN A 110 2.69 6.62 9.95
CA ASN A 110 3.59 6.47 8.81
C ASN A 110 3.56 7.67 7.87
N ARG A 111 2.37 8.24 7.59
CA ARG A 111 2.21 9.49 6.85
C ARG A 111 2.96 10.64 7.53
N GLU A 112 2.80 10.79 8.84
CA GLU A 112 3.47 11.85 9.61
C GLU A 112 4.99 11.75 9.51
N ARG A 113 5.53 10.54 9.65
CA ARG A 113 6.98 10.28 9.49
C ARG A 113 7.50 10.63 8.10
N LEU A 114 6.73 10.35 7.05
CA LEU A 114 7.09 10.69 5.67
C LEU A 114 7.00 12.19 5.38
N ALA A 115 6.10 12.91 6.05
CA ALA A 115 5.99 14.36 5.93
C ALA A 115 7.27 15.06 6.42
N GLU A 116 7.97 14.52 7.43
CA GLU A 116 9.29 15.00 7.86
C GLU A 116 10.34 14.94 6.73
N ASP A 117 10.17 14.00 5.80
CA ASP A 117 10.99 13.85 4.60
C ASP A 117 10.46 14.58 3.37
N SER A 118 9.45 15.45 3.54
CA SER A 118 8.80 16.21 2.46
C SER A 118 8.13 15.32 1.40
N VAL A 119 7.69 14.12 1.80
CA VAL A 119 6.89 13.22 0.97
C VAL A 119 5.41 13.46 1.28
N GLU A 120 4.68 14.01 0.30
CA GLU A 120 3.24 14.26 0.44
C GLU A 120 2.44 13.01 0.09
N ILE A 121 1.65 12.53 1.05
CA ILE A 121 0.75 11.40 0.90
C ILE A 121 -0.50 11.59 1.76
N HIS A 122 -1.64 11.10 1.31
CA HIS A 122 -2.88 11.13 2.07
C HIS A 122 -3.26 9.72 2.54
N VAL A 123 -4.02 9.66 3.62
CA VAL A 123 -4.62 8.41 4.14
C VAL A 123 -6.12 8.57 4.09
N GLY A 124 -6.83 7.49 3.75
CA GLY A 124 -8.29 7.46 3.71
C GLY A 124 -8.82 6.08 4.08
N LYS A 125 -10.02 6.05 4.66
CA LYS A 125 -10.71 4.79 4.93
C LYS A 125 -11.22 4.17 3.63
N LEU A 126 -11.07 2.85 3.52
CA LEU A 126 -11.80 2.06 2.53
C LEU A 126 -12.03 0.64 3.05
N GLU A 127 -13.23 0.41 3.57
CA GLU A 127 -13.76 -0.96 3.63
C GLU A 127 -14.16 -1.40 2.22
N TRP A 128 -13.66 -2.54 1.73
CA TRP A 128 -13.95 -2.95 0.36
C TRP A 128 -15.44 -3.19 0.14
N GLY A 129 -15.96 -2.70 -0.99
CA GLY A 129 -17.39 -2.73 -1.33
C GLY A 129 -18.26 -1.72 -0.57
N CYS A 130 -17.70 -0.88 0.30
CA CYS A 130 -18.43 0.18 0.99
C CYS A 130 -18.60 1.41 0.07
N GLU A 131 -19.83 1.70 -0.35
CA GLU A 131 -20.14 2.80 -1.27
C GLU A 131 -19.85 4.18 -0.66
N GLU A 132 -20.07 4.35 0.65
CA GLU A 132 -19.81 5.59 1.36
C GLU A 132 -18.32 5.94 1.37
N ASP A 133 -17.46 4.95 1.65
CA ASP A 133 -16.01 5.12 1.65
C ASP A 133 -15.50 5.42 0.22
N GLN A 134 -16.00 4.68 -0.77
CA GLN A 134 -15.69 4.93 -2.19
C GLN A 134 -16.10 6.36 -2.60
N ALA A 135 -17.31 6.79 -2.27
CA ALA A 135 -17.80 8.13 -2.58
C ALA A 135 -16.96 9.22 -1.88
N ALA A 136 -16.47 8.97 -0.66
CA ALA A 136 -15.58 9.88 0.03
C ALA A 136 -14.23 10.04 -0.69
N LEU A 137 -13.64 8.96 -1.19
CA LEU A 137 -12.37 9.01 -1.94
C LEU A 137 -12.52 9.67 -3.32
N LEU A 138 -13.68 9.52 -3.96
CA LEU A 138 -13.97 10.14 -5.24
C LEU A 138 -14.18 11.66 -5.13
N LYS A 139 -14.62 12.15 -3.96
CA LYS A 139 -14.72 13.59 -3.67
C LYS A 139 -13.31 14.20 -3.63
N GLY A 140 -12.96 14.93 -4.69
CA GLY A 140 -11.67 15.61 -4.81
C GLY A 140 -10.64 14.86 -5.66
N ASN A 141 -11.06 13.86 -6.44
CA ASN A 141 -10.19 13.15 -7.36
C ASN A 141 -10.83 12.94 -8.76
N ASP A 142 -11.47 13.97 -9.30
CA ASP A 142 -12.03 13.99 -10.67
C ASP A 142 -12.91 12.77 -11.05
N GLY A 143 -13.55 12.12 -10.06
CA GLY A 143 -14.37 10.93 -10.27
C GLY A 143 -13.60 9.62 -10.53
N GLY A 144 -12.31 9.54 -10.21
CA GLY A 144 -11.56 8.27 -10.18
C GLY A 144 -10.03 8.41 -10.21
N PHE A 145 -9.32 7.29 -10.07
CA PHE A 145 -7.84 7.24 -10.04
C PHE A 145 -7.25 6.76 -11.36
N ASP A 146 -6.09 7.31 -11.72
CA ASP A 146 -5.33 6.91 -12.91
C ASP A 146 -4.56 5.59 -12.68
N LEU A 147 -4.18 5.34 -11.43
CA LEU A 147 -3.48 4.12 -11.02
C LEU A 147 -4.08 3.59 -9.71
N ILE A 148 -4.47 2.32 -9.73
CA ILE A 148 -4.95 1.59 -8.57
C ILE A 148 -3.91 0.52 -8.23
N LEU A 149 -3.39 0.56 -7.01
CA LEU A 149 -2.42 -0.40 -6.48
C LEU A 149 -3.11 -1.33 -5.49
N ALA A 150 -2.78 -2.61 -5.53
CA ALA A 150 -3.20 -3.56 -4.52
C ALA A 150 -2.12 -4.62 -4.33
N SER A 151 -1.61 -4.80 -3.11
CA SER A 151 -0.48 -5.69 -2.84
C SER A 151 -0.83 -6.73 -1.79
N ASP A 152 -0.79 -8.00 -2.17
CA ASP A 152 -1.05 -9.17 -1.32
C ASP A 152 -2.43 -9.17 -0.67
N VAL A 153 -3.42 -8.58 -1.37
CA VAL A 153 -4.82 -8.50 -0.95
C VAL A 153 -5.70 -9.62 -1.51
N ILE A 154 -5.19 -10.41 -2.45
CA ILE A 154 -5.88 -11.57 -3.01
C ILE A 154 -5.49 -12.79 -2.18
N ILE A 155 -6.38 -13.20 -1.29
CA ILE A 155 -6.21 -14.37 -0.43
C ILE A 155 -7.46 -15.24 -0.58
N ALA A 156 -7.29 -16.56 -0.70
CA ALA A 156 -8.40 -17.49 -0.80
C ALA A 156 -9.39 -17.29 0.37
N GLY A 157 -10.69 -17.21 0.04
CA GLY A 157 -11.77 -16.99 1.01
C GLY A 157 -11.99 -15.55 1.46
N PHE A 158 -11.22 -14.57 0.97
CA PHE A 158 -11.39 -13.15 1.34
C PHE A 158 -11.95 -12.30 0.21
N TYR A 159 -13.16 -11.77 0.43
CA TYR A 159 -13.80 -10.56 -0.13
C TYR A 159 -13.44 -10.12 -1.57
N THR A 160 -13.14 -11.06 -2.46
CA THR A 160 -12.57 -10.78 -3.78
C THR A 160 -13.57 -10.02 -4.65
N ASP A 161 -14.86 -10.32 -4.51
CA ASP A 161 -15.95 -9.58 -5.16
C ASP A 161 -16.04 -8.12 -4.67
N ARG A 162 -15.84 -7.88 -3.37
CA ARG A 162 -15.88 -6.54 -2.79
C ARG A 162 -14.66 -5.72 -3.18
N LEU A 163 -13.48 -6.36 -3.23
CA LEU A 163 -12.27 -5.75 -3.76
C LEU A 163 -12.47 -5.34 -5.23
N ALA A 164 -13.00 -6.25 -6.06
CA ALA A 164 -13.32 -5.97 -7.46
C ALA A 164 -14.32 -4.81 -7.60
N ALA A 165 -15.38 -4.79 -6.78
CA ALA A 165 -16.35 -3.70 -6.75
C ALA A 165 -15.68 -2.34 -6.43
N SER A 166 -14.79 -2.29 -5.43
CA SER A 166 -14.02 -1.08 -5.11
C SER A 166 -13.09 -0.67 -6.25
N ILE A 167 -12.40 -1.60 -6.91
CA ILE A 167 -11.55 -1.30 -8.07
C ILE A 167 -12.37 -0.66 -9.18
N VAL A 168 -13.54 -1.23 -9.51
CA VAL A 168 -14.44 -0.70 -10.55
C VAL A 168 -14.98 0.68 -10.17
N ALA A 169 -15.38 0.88 -8.91
CA ALA A 169 -15.92 2.16 -8.44
C ALA A 169 -14.87 3.28 -8.41
N LEU A 170 -13.61 2.95 -8.10
CA LEU A 170 -12.51 3.92 -7.98
C LEU A 170 -11.79 4.17 -9.31
N ALA A 171 -11.98 3.34 -10.33
CA ALA A 171 -11.45 3.59 -11.66
C ALA A 171 -12.11 4.81 -12.29
N LYS A 172 -11.34 5.63 -13.02
CA LYS A 172 -11.92 6.69 -13.85
C LYS A 172 -12.79 6.01 -14.92
N ARG A 173 -13.88 6.67 -15.32
CA ARG A 173 -14.71 6.25 -16.47
C ARG A 173 -13.99 6.45 -17.82
N HIS A 174 -12.68 6.68 -17.83
CA HIS A 174 -11.82 6.86 -19.00
C HIS A 174 -11.02 5.56 -19.24
N PRO A 175 -10.70 5.18 -20.50
CA PRO A 175 -10.02 3.92 -20.82
C PRO A 175 -8.61 3.71 -20.22
N ASP A 176 -8.03 4.69 -19.52
CA ASP A 176 -6.60 4.67 -19.16
C ASP A 176 -6.30 4.34 -17.69
N THR A 177 -7.31 4.05 -16.85
CA THR A 177 -7.03 3.58 -15.49
C THR A 177 -6.23 2.28 -15.56
N THR A 178 -5.06 2.28 -14.95
CA THR A 178 -4.23 1.08 -14.79
C THR A 178 -4.47 0.49 -13.40
N VAL A 179 -4.68 -0.82 -13.33
CA VAL A 179 -4.74 -1.55 -12.05
C VAL A 179 -3.50 -2.45 -11.98
N LEU A 180 -2.70 -2.28 -10.94
CA LEU A 180 -1.55 -3.13 -10.65
C LEU A 180 -1.83 -3.93 -9.40
N ILE A 181 -1.86 -5.25 -9.54
CA ILE A 181 -2.06 -6.18 -8.44
C ILE A 181 -0.81 -7.06 -8.31
N GLY A 182 -0.14 -6.97 -7.17
CA GLY A 182 0.87 -7.93 -6.77
C GLY A 182 0.26 -8.95 -5.83
N PHE A 183 0.54 -10.24 -6.01
CA PHE A 183 0.16 -11.28 -5.06
C PHE A 183 1.19 -12.42 -5.07
N GLU A 184 1.29 -13.12 -3.96
CA GLU A 184 2.02 -14.38 -3.89
C GLU A 184 1.05 -15.53 -4.15
N PHE A 185 1.36 -16.40 -5.12
CA PHE A 185 0.57 -17.61 -5.31
C PHE A 185 0.79 -18.56 -4.15
N ARG A 186 -0.29 -18.92 -3.45
CA ARG A 186 -0.28 -19.88 -2.34
C ARG A 186 -1.14 -21.08 -2.73
N GLU A 187 -0.55 -22.25 -2.86
CA GLU A 187 -1.32 -23.49 -3.02
C GLU A 187 -2.10 -23.76 -1.73
N GLU A 188 -3.41 -24.01 -1.85
CA GLU A 188 -4.19 -24.54 -0.72
C GLU A 188 -3.64 -25.93 -0.39
N LEU A 189 -2.99 -26.06 0.77
CA LEU A 189 -2.71 -27.38 1.33
C LEU A 189 -4.07 -27.99 1.72
N HIS A 190 -4.57 -28.88 0.87
CA HIS A 190 -5.73 -29.73 1.14
C HIS A 190 -5.52 -30.62 2.37
#